data_AF-D1J7K2-F1
#
_entry.id   AF-D1J7K2-F1
#
_cell.length_a   1.000
_cell.length_b   1.000
_cell.length_c   1.000
_cell.angle_alpha   90.00
_cell.angle_beta   90.00
_cell.angle_gamma   90.00
#
_symmetry.space_group_name_H-M   'P 1'
#
loop_
_entity.id
_entity.type
_entity.pdbx_description
1 polymer ?
#
loop_
_entity_poly.entity_id
_entity_poly.type
_entity_poly.pdbx_seq_one_letter_code
_entity_poly.pdbx_strand_id
1 'polypeptide(L)'
;MTSKELEEKKHYIKKSYIDAKKIVSRGNMFMLAIGLLLGASFGALVSSLANDVIMSAITKAVGMKNLDAWVVWPGIHATKETGGIFIGKFLGALIQFIIVSTFIFIGLMIVFTIKNSILYAKAKKNPIEEEIKEEPIPTTEELILNELKKLNENLLETKNSGNKKDLKNDLK
;
A
#
# COMPACT_ATOMS: atom_id res chain seq x y z
N MET A 1 -35.10 11.27 -32.00
CA MET A 1 -34.50 10.06 -31.40
C MET A 1 -35.55 8.98 -31.43
N THR A 2 -35.33 7.95 -32.22
CA THR A 2 -36.32 6.90 -32.53
C THR A 2 -36.39 5.89 -31.39
N SER A 3 -37.53 5.26 -31.14
CA SER A 3 -37.70 4.27 -30.05
C SER A 3 -36.66 3.15 -30.05
N LYS A 4 -36.19 2.72 -31.24
CA LYS A 4 -35.09 1.75 -31.41
C LYS A 4 -33.75 2.25 -30.86
N GLU A 5 -33.39 3.52 -31.05
CA GLU A 5 -32.14 4.10 -30.54
C GLU A 5 -32.13 4.17 -29.01
N LEU A 6 -33.32 4.38 -28.41
CA LEU A 6 -33.51 4.37 -26.96
C LEU A 6 -33.31 2.98 -26.35
N GLU A 7 -33.78 1.92 -27.03
CA GLU A 7 -33.58 0.54 -26.58
C GLU A 7 -32.12 0.09 -26.72
N GLU A 8 -31.47 0.42 -27.83
CA GLU A 8 -30.05 0.14 -28.03
C GLU A 8 -29.20 0.82 -26.95
N LYS A 9 -29.41 2.13 -26.71
CA LYS A 9 -28.70 2.87 -25.66
C LYS A 9 -28.90 2.25 -24.27
N LYS A 10 -30.12 1.80 -23.94
CA LYS A 10 -30.41 1.10 -22.67
C LYS A 10 -29.66 -0.23 -22.58
N HIS A 11 -29.58 -1.00 -23.66
CA HIS A 11 -28.83 -2.25 -23.70
C HIS A 11 -27.34 -2.03 -23.43
N TYR A 12 -26.73 -1.04 -24.08
CA TYR A 12 -25.31 -0.73 -23.88
C TYR A 12 -25.02 -0.25 -22.45
N ILE A 13 -25.84 0.63 -21.88
CA ILE A 13 -25.65 1.09 -20.50
C ILE A 13 -25.76 -0.08 -19.51
N LYS A 14 -26.74 -0.97 -19.70
CA LYS A 14 -26.92 -2.15 -18.85
C LYS A 14 -25.72 -3.11 -18.97
N LYS A 15 -25.23 -3.33 -20.19
CA LYS A 15 -24.05 -4.18 -20.45
C LYS A 15 -22.79 -3.59 -19.79
N SER A 16 -22.53 -2.29 -20.00
CA SER A 16 -21.40 -1.59 -19.38
C SER A 16 -21.43 -1.65 -17.85
N TYR A 17 -22.61 -1.55 -17.23
CA TYR A 17 -22.73 -1.70 -15.77
C TYR A 17 -22.41 -3.12 -15.30
N ILE A 18 -22.87 -4.16 -16.01
CA ILE A 18 -22.57 -5.56 -15.70
C ILE A 18 -21.07 -5.83 -15.83
N ASP A 19 -20.44 -5.32 -16.89
CA ASP A 19 -19.01 -5.45 -17.13
C ASP A 19 -18.19 -4.73 -16.05
N ALA A 20 -18.58 -3.50 -15.67
CA ALA A 20 -17.96 -2.76 -14.57
C ALA A 20 -18.08 -3.51 -13.23
N LYS A 21 -19.27 -4.04 -12.91
CA LYS A 21 -19.48 -4.85 -11.71
C LYS A 21 -18.61 -6.12 -11.72
N LYS A 22 -18.46 -6.77 -12.88
CA LYS A 22 -17.59 -7.94 -13.06
C LYS A 22 -16.11 -7.63 -12.86
N ILE A 23 -15.67 -6.43 -13.22
CA ILE A 23 -14.29 -5.96 -13.01
C ILE A 23 -14.06 -5.64 -11.54
N VAL A 24 -14.96 -4.88 -10.92
CA VAL A 24 -14.85 -4.49 -9.50
C VAL A 24 -14.92 -5.72 -8.59
N SER A 25 -15.75 -6.71 -8.90
CA SER A 25 -15.81 -7.99 -8.18
C SER A 25 -14.56 -8.87 -8.29
N ARG A 26 -13.56 -8.50 -9.10
CA ARG A 26 -12.22 -9.09 -8.99
C ARG A 26 -11.61 -8.61 -7.67
N GLY A 27 -11.59 -9.48 -6.66
CA GLY A 27 -11.22 -9.15 -5.27
C GLY A 27 -9.93 -8.34 -5.09
N ASN A 28 -8.96 -8.47 -6.02
CA ASN A 28 -7.73 -7.66 -6.01
C ASN A 28 -7.98 -6.14 -6.07
N MET A 29 -8.97 -5.68 -6.86
CA MET A 29 -9.28 -4.24 -6.97
C MET A 29 -9.92 -3.69 -5.70
N PHE A 30 -10.78 -4.47 -5.05
CA PHE A 30 -11.42 -4.06 -3.80
C PHE A 30 -10.42 -3.86 -2.67
N MET A 31 -9.45 -4.77 -2.51
CA MET A 31 -8.40 -4.64 -1.50
C MET A 31 -7.54 -3.39 -1.74
N LEU A 32 -7.19 -3.12 -3.00
CA LEU A 32 -6.46 -1.90 -3.38
C LEU A 32 -7.29 -0.63 -3.11
N ALA A 33 -8.57 -0.63 -3.44
CA ALA A 33 -9.46 0.51 -3.23
C ALA A 33 -9.64 0.84 -1.75
N ILE A 34 -9.83 -0.17 -0.90
CA ILE A 34 -9.94 -0.01 0.54
C ILE A 34 -8.63 0.53 1.12
N GLY A 35 -7.48 -0.02 0.69
CA GLY A 35 -6.17 0.45 1.12
C GLY A 35 -5.92 1.92 0.79
N LEU A 36 -6.27 2.36 -0.42
CA LEU A 36 -6.14 3.76 -0.84
C LEU A 36 -7.07 4.69 -0.03
N LEU A 37 -8.33 4.29 0.16
CA LEU A 37 -9.31 5.09 0.89
C LEU A 37 -8.92 5.27 2.36
N LEU A 38 -8.54 4.17 3.03
CA LEU A 38 -8.06 4.20 4.41
C LEU A 38 -6.77 5.03 4.53
N GLY A 39 -5.84 4.88 3.59
CA GLY A 39 -4.60 5.68 3.56
C GLY A 39 -4.88 7.18 3.43
N ALA A 40 -5.80 7.58 2.54
CA ALA A 40 -6.18 8.97 2.35
C ALA A 40 -6.87 9.56 3.59
N SER A 41 -7.83 8.83 4.18
CA SER A 41 -8.52 9.27 5.39
C SER A 41 -7.59 9.34 6.59
N PHE A 42 -6.71 8.36 6.77
CA PHE A 42 -5.72 8.37 7.86
C PHE A 42 -4.73 9.52 7.73
N GLY A 43 -4.21 9.77 6.51
CA GLY A 43 -3.34 10.92 6.25
C GLY A 43 -4.01 12.26 6.57
N ALA A 44 -5.29 12.41 6.22
CA ALA A 44 -6.08 13.60 6.56
C ALA A 44 -6.26 13.77 8.08
N LEU A 45 -6.53 12.68 8.81
CA LEU A 45 -6.66 12.70 10.27
C LEU A 45 -5.36 13.13 10.96
N VAL A 46 -4.21 12.55 10.56
CA VAL A 46 -2.90 12.91 11.13
C VAL A 46 -2.55 14.36 10.77
N SER A 47 -2.84 14.79 9.55
CA SER A 47 -2.62 16.17 9.11
C SER A 47 -3.45 17.18 9.90
N SER A 48 -4.74 16.90 10.15
CA SER A 48 -5.60 17.76 10.98
C SER A 48 -5.08 17.82 12.42
N LEU A 49 -4.66 16.70 13.02
CA LEU A 49 -4.07 16.72 14.35
C LEU A 49 -2.79 17.59 14.40
N ALA A 50 -1.91 17.44 13.40
CA ALA A 50 -0.70 18.24 13.30
C ALA A 50 -0.98 19.73 13.13
N ASN A 51 -1.93 20.09 12.26
CA ASN A 51 -2.27 21.48 11.97
C ASN A 51 -3.08 22.14 13.09
N ASP A 52 -4.18 21.51 13.47
CA ASP A 52 -5.19 22.15 14.29
C ASP A 52 -4.81 22.14 15.78
N VAL A 53 -4.08 21.11 16.22
CA VAL A 53 -3.68 20.96 17.63
C VAL A 53 -2.23 21.37 17.83
N ILE A 54 -1.30 20.76 17.10
CA ILE A 54 0.13 20.94 17.38
C ILE A 54 0.62 22.28 16.88
N MET A 55 0.31 22.66 15.64
CA MET A 55 0.69 23.98 15.12
C MET A 55 0.04 25.06 15.96
N SER A 56 -1.26 24.97 16.26
CA SER A 56 -1.94 25.91 17.17
C SER A 56 -1.27 26.03 18.55
N ALA A 57 -0.80 24.93 19.13
CA ALA A 57 -0.09 24.93 20.41
C ALA A 57 1.30 25.58 20.29
N ILE A 58 2.05 25.28 19.24
CA ILE A 58 3.37 25.89 18.97
C ILE A 58 3.23 27.39 18.75
N THR A 59 2.27 27.81 17.90
CA THR A 59 2.03 29.23 17.59
C THR A 59 1.67 30.00 18.86
N LYS A 60 0.82 29.43 19.74
CA LYS A 60 0.51 29.99 21.07
C LYS A 60 1.73 30.06 22.00
N ALA A 61 2.55 29.03 22.07
CA ALA A 61 3.72 28.97 22.96
C ALA A 61 4.83 29.96 22.54
N VAL A 62 5.00 30.17 21.24
CA VAL A 62 5.97 31.13 20.68
C VAL A 62 5.42 32.57 20.74
N GLY A 63 4.16 32.78 21.14
CA GLY A 63 3.52 34.09 21.20
C GLY A 63 3.24 34.72 19.83
N MET A 64 3.39 33.95 18.76
CA MET A 64 3.16 34.38 17.39
C MET A 64 1.71 34.03 17.02
N LYS A 65 0.93 34.96 16.47
CA LYS A 65 -0.48 34.66 16.11
C LYS A 65 -0.60 33.77 14.86
N ASN A 66 0.40 33.77 13.97
CA ASN A 66 0.44 32.99 12.73
C ASN A 66 1.89 32.73 12.30
N LEU A 67 2.29 31.46 12.11
CA LEU A 67 3.56 31.10 11.45
C LEU A 67 3.55 31.44 9.95
N ASP A 68 2.36 31.46 9.34
CA ASP A 68 2.14 31.97 7.97
C ASP A 68 2.44 33.47 7.83
N ALA A 69 2.43 34.22 8.93
CA ALA A 69 2.73 35.64 8.97
C ALA A 69 4.16 35.94 9.44
N TRP A 70 5.07 34.97 9.36
CA TRP A 70 6.50 35.24 9.52
C TRP A 70 6.97 36.09 8.31
N VAL A 71 6.82 37.40 8.43
CA VAL A 71 7.61 38.37 7.68
C VAL A 71 8.87 38.59 8.50
N VAL A 72 10.02 38.21 7.95
CA VAL A 72 11.35 38.27 8.60
C VAL A 72 11.82 39.72 8.82
N TRP A 73 10.99 40.75 8.60
CA TRP A 73 11.42 42.13 8.66
C TRP A 73 10.41 43.03 9.37
N PRO A 74 10.84 43.87 10.34
CA PRO A 74 9.99 44.91 10.89
C PRO A 74 9.80 45.96 9.80
N GLY A 75 8.78 45.78 8.94
CA GLY A 75 8.54 46.74 7.87
C GLY A 75 7.52 46.38 6.81
N ILE A 76 7.07 45.12 6.67
CA ILE A 76 6.09 44.79 5.63
C ILE A 76 4.98 43.93 6.20
N HIS A 77 3.82 44.53 6.42
CA HIS A 77 2.57 43.79 6.46
C HIS A 77 2.33 43.18 5.08
N ALA A 78 2.81 41.96 4.84
CA ALA A 78 2.53 41.24 3.60
C ALA A 78 1.07 40.77 3.63
N THR A 79 0.16 41.69 3.30
CA THR A 79 -1.19 41.34 2.86
C THR A 79 -1.09 40.65 1.50
N LYS A 80 -2.07 39.77 1.19
CA LYS A 80 -2.16 38.97 -0.05
C LYS A 80 -2.05 39.77 -1.37
N GLU A 81 -2.00 41.10 -1.32
CA GLU A 81 -2.01 42.00 -2.47
C GLU A 81 -0.62 42.44 -2.95
N THR A 82 0.43 42.26 -2.15
CA THR A 82 1.81 42.54 -2.58
C THR A 82 2.59 41.24 -2.62
N GLY A 83 2.91 40.77 -3.84
CA GLY A 83 3.52 39.48 -4.12
C GLY A 83 4.90 39.26 -3.49
N GLY A 84 4.93 39.01 -2.17
CA GLY A 84 6.13 38.63 -1.43
C GLY A 84 6.38 37.13 -1.49
N ILE A 85 7.66 36.73 -1.49
CA ILE A 85 8.06 35.33 -1.36
C ILE A 85 7.76 34.90 0.09
N PHE A 86 6.71 34.08 0.26
CA PHE A 86 6.26 33.59 1.57
C PHE A 86 7.20 32.51 2.13
N ILE A 87 8.39 32.90 2.60
CA ILE A 87 9.33 31.98 3.27
C ILE A 87 8.70 31.37 4.54
N GLY A 88 7.81 32.10 5.21
CA GLY A 88 7.07 31.64 6.40
C GLY A 88 6.13 30.47 6.11
N LYS A 89 5.43 30.50 4.97
CA LYS A 89 4.54 29.41 4.55
C LYS A 89 5.32 28.12 4.27
N PHE A 90 6.50 28.25 3.64
CA PHE A 90 7.37 27.10 3.40
C PHE A 90 7.88 26.51 4.72
N LEU A 91 8.31 27.35 5.66
CA LEU A 91 8.79 26.89 6.97
C LEU A 91 7.67 26.24 7.79
N GLY A 92 6.46 26.79 7.77
CA GLY A 92 5.28 26.17 8.38
C GLY A 92 4.96 24.79 7.80
N ALA A 93 5.00 24.67 6.47
CA ALA A 93 4.81 23.39 5.79
C ALA A 93 5.92 22.37 6.12
N LEU A 94 7.17 22.83 6.27
CA LEU A 94 8.29 21.96 6.67
C LEU A 94 8.12 21.45 8.10
N ILE A 95 7.73 22.31 9.04
CA ILE A 95 7.45 21.92 10.43
C ILE A 95 6.29 20.92 10.47
N GLN A 96 5.21 21.20 9.73
CA GLN A 96 4.08 20.29 9.60
C GLN A 96 4.52 18.92 9.05
N PHE A 97 5.35 18.89 8.01
CA PHE A 97 5.87 17.65 7.44
C PHE A 97 6.65 16.83 8.47
N ILE A 98 7.54 17.48 9.24
CA ILE A 98 8.32 16.82 10.30
C ILE A 98 7.39 16.24 11.37
N ILE A 99 6.37 16.99 11.79
CA ILE A 99 5.40 16.54 12.79
C ILE A 99 4.63 15.32 12.25
N VAL A 100 3.99 15.43 11.09
CA VAL A 100 3.19 14.35 10.50
C VAL A 100 4.03 13.08 10.29
N SER A 101 5.25 13.23 9.75
CA SER A 101 6.20 12.12 9.57
C SER A 101 6.54 11.43 10.89
N THR A 102 6.77 12.20 11.96
CA THR A 102 7.05 11.66 13.30
C THR A 102 5.87 10.84 13.84
N PHE A 103 4.63 11.30 13.67
CA PHE A 103 3.44 10.55 14.10
C PHE A 103 3.25 9.26 13.30
N ILE A 104 3.44 9.31 11.98
CA ILE A 104 3.39 8.12 11.13
C ILE A 104 4.46 7.12 11.58
N PHE A 105 5.68 7.59 11.84
CA PHE A 105 6.78 6.74 12.34
C PHE A 105 6.46 6.08 13.68
N ILE A 106 5.92 6.83 14.65
CA ILE A 106 5.50 6.29 15.95
C ILE A 106 4.38 5.26 15.75
N GLY A 107 3.40 5.53 14.89
CA GLY A 107 2.32 4.59 14.57
C GLY A 107 2.85 3.28 13.99
N LEU A 108 3.78 3.36 13.03
CA LEU A 108 4.47 2.18 12.50
C LEU A 108 5.26 1.45 13.59
N MET A 109 6.01 2.19 14.41
CA MET A 109 6.81 1.62 15.49
C MET A 109 5.96 0.83 16.49
N ILE A 110 4.77 1.32 16.85
CA ILE A 110 3.82 0.60 17.71
C ILE A 110 3.36 -0.69 17.03
N VAL A 111 2.96 -0.63 15.76
CA VAL A 111 2.52 -1.82 15.00
C VAL A 111 3.65 -2.85 14.91
N PHE A 112 4.87 -2.43 14.58
CA PHE A 112 6.04 -3.31 14.53
C PHE A 112 6.43 -3.85 15.90
N THR A 113 6.30 -3.05 16.97
CA THR A 113 6.56 -3.49 18.34
C THR A 113 5.57 -4.56 18.77
N ILE A 114 4.27 -4.41 18.44
CA ILE A 114 3.25 -5.42 18.69
C ILE A 114 3.56 -6.70 17.90
N LYS A 115 3.84 -6.57 16.59
CA LYS A 115 4.22 -7.72 15.75
C LYS A 115 5.42 -8.46 16.33
N ASN A 116 6.49 -7.75 16.68
CA ASN A 116 7.70 -8.32 17.24
C ASN A 116 7.43 -8.95 18.62
N SER A 117 6.64 -8.30 19.48
CA SER A 117 6.27 -8.83 20.80
C SER A 117 5.48 -10.15 20.70
N ILE A 118 4.56 -10.26 19.73
CA ILE A 118 3.83 -11.51 19.45
C ILE A 118 4.80 -12.60 18.97
N LEU A 119 5.77 -12.28 18.12
CA LEU A 119 6.80 -13.23 17.67
C LEU A 119 7.66 -13.72 18.85
N TYR A 120 8.11 -12.81 19.73
CA TYR A 120 8.87 -13.18 20.93
C TYR A 120 8.04 -14.05 21.91
N ALA A 121 6.74 -13.77 22.06
CA ALA A 121 5.85 -14.55 22.91
C ALA A 121 5.56 -15.94 22.33
N LYS A 122 5.44 -16.07 21.01
CA LYS A 122 5.30 -17.35 20.30
C LYS A 122 6.56 -18.20 20.40
N ALA A 123 7.74 -17.60 20.23
CA ALA A 123 9.04 -18.28 20.36
C ALA A 123 9.30 -18.87 21.76
N LYS A 124 8.67 -18.32 22.81
CA LYS A 124 8.87 -18.77 24.20
C LYS A 124 7.91 -19.88 24.64
N LYS A 125 6.76 -20.05 23.99
CA LYS A 125 5.71 -21.01 24.42
C LYS A 125 5.76 -22.37 23.72
N ASN A 126 6.30 -22.45 22.51
CA ASN A 126 6.55 -23.71 21.79
C ASN A 126 7.94 -23.61 21.12
N PRO A 127 8.96 -24.41 21.50
CA PRO A 127 10.29 -24.35 20.85
C PRO A 127 10.32 -24.80 19.39
N ILE A 128 9.22 -25.34 18.84
CA ILE A 128 9.11 -25.74 17.43
C ILE A 128 7.65 -25.54 17.01
N GLU A 129 7.34 -24.39 16.44
CA GLU A 129 6.29 -24.23 15.42
C GLU A 129 6.69 -22.98 14.64
N GLU A 130 7.64 -23.18 13.74
CA GLU A 130 8.00 -22.22 12.68
C GLU A 130 6.77 -22.02 11.77
N GLU A 131 5.91 -21.04 12.05
CA GLU A 131 5.04 -20.44 11.02
C GLU A 131 4.32 -19.18 11.53
N ILE A 132 4.99 -18.04 11.39
CA ILE A 132 4.56 -17.03 10.41
C ILE A 132 5.85 -16.49 9.78
N LYS A 133 6.58 -17.39 9.11
CA LYS A 133 7.24 -16.93 7.90
C LYS A 133 6.04 -16.66 6.98
N GLU A 134 5.79 -15.40 6.65
CA GLU A 134 5.21 -15.16 5.32
C GLU A 134 6.26 -15.71 4.36
N GLU A 135 6.33 -17.04 4.21
CA GLU A 135 6.84 -17.58 2.96
C GLU A 135 5.96 -16.89 1.93
N PRO A 136 6.54 -16.17 0.97
CA PRO A 136 5.75 -15.60 -0.10
C PRO A 136 4.86 -16.75 -0.55
N ILE A 137 3.54 -16.60 -0.41
CA ILE A 137 2.59 -17.59 -0.94
C ILE A 137 3.11 -17.81 -2.33
N PRO A 138 3.67 -19.01 -2.65
CA PRO A 138 4.48 -19.15 -3.84
C PRO A 138 3.60 -18.64 -4.94
N THR A 139 4.05 -17.57 -5.61
CA THR A 139 3.22 -16.88 -6.57
C THR A 139 2.74 -17.95 -7.54
N THR A 140 1.58 -17.75 -8.17
CA THR A 140 1.09 -18.75 -9.13
C THR A 140 2.20 -19.15 -10.12
N GLU A 141 3.09 -18.21 -10.43
CA GLU A 141 4.32 -18.38 -11.20
C GLU A 141 5.37 -19.31 -10.54
N GLU A 142 5.67 -19.18 -9.24
CA GLU A 142 6.57 -20.09 -8.51
C GLU A 142 6.00 -21.51 -8.37
N LEU A 143 4.68 -21.64 -8.18
CA LEU A 143 4.00 -22.94 -8.17
C LEU A 143 4.08 -23.61 -9.55
N ILE A 144 3.79 -22.85 -10.61
CA ILE A 144 3.93 -23.30 -11.99
C ILE A 144 5.38 -23.71 -12.26
N LEU A 145 6.36 -22.92 -11.83
CA LEU A 145 7.78 -23.23 -12.04
C LEU A 145 8.21 -24.52 -11.33
N ASN A 146 7.72 -24.75 -10.10
CA ASN A 146 7.97 -25.98 -9.37
C ASN A 146 7.31 -27.20 -10.02
N GLU A 147 6.09 -27.05 -10.53
CA GLU A 147 5.40 -28.10 -11.28
C GLU A 147 6.11 -28.41 -12.61
N LEU A 148 6.58 -27.39 -13.33
CA LEU A 148 7.37 -27.55 -14.56
C LEU A 148 8.70 -28.25 -14.31
N LYS A 149 9.42 -27.91 -13.22
CA LYS A 149 10.66 -28.61 -12.82
C LYS A 149 10.38 -30.10 -12.56
N LYS A 150 9.34 -30.40 -11.79
CA LYS A 150 8.94 -31.77 -11.45
C LYS A 150 8.53 -32.57 -12.70
N LEU A 151 7.83 -31.95 -13.64
CA LEU A 151 7.49 -32.57 -14.93
C LEU A 151 8.75 -32.89 -15.75
N ASN A 152 9.70 -31.96 -15.81
CA ASN A 152 10.96 -32.19 -16.53
C ASN A 152 11.80 -33.32 -15.91
N GLU A 153 11.89 -33.38 -14.58
CA GLU A 153 12.56 -34.49 -13.87
C GLU A 153 11.90 -35.85 -14.17
N ASN A 154 10.57 -35.94 -14.08
CA ASN A 154 9.84 -37.16 -14.44
C ASN A 154 10.06 -37.58 -15.92
N LEU A 155 10.17 -36.61 -16.84
CA LEU A 155 10.47 -36.88 -18.25
C LEU A 155 11.91 -37.39 -18.44
N LEU A 156 12.86 -36.93 -17.64
CA LEU A 156 14.25 -37.43 -17.64
C LEU A 156 14.32 -38.84 -17.05
N GLU A 157 13.61 -39.12 -15.96
CA GLU A 157 13.54 -40.45 -15.34
C GLU A 157 12.89 -41.47 -16.29
N THR A 158 11.81 -41.09 -16.99
CA THR A 158 11.15 -41.96 -17.97
C THR A 158 12.03 -42.22 -19.21
N LYS A 159 12.75 -41.21 -19.71
CA LYS A 159 13.76 -41.41 -20.78
C LYS A 159 14.91 -42.33 -20.35
N ASN A 160 15.44 -42.15 -19.15
CA ASN A 160 16.51 -43.00 -18.62
C ASN A 160 16.03 -44.43 -18.34
N SER A 161 14.77 -44.63 -17.92
CA SER A 161 14.19 -45.95 -17.74
C SER A 161 13.86 -46.65 -19.06
N GLY A 162 13.54 -45.92 -20.13
CA GLY A 162 13.38 -46.47 -21.48
C GLY A 162 14.71 -47.04 -21.98
N ASN A 163 15.75 -46.21 -21.98
CA ASN A 163 17.10 -46.58 -22.44
C ASN A 163 17.67 -47.80 -21.69
N LYS A 164 17.38 -47.93 -20.39
CA LYS A 164 17.86 -49.06 -19.57
C LYS A 164 17.12 -50.39 -19.83
N LYS A 165 15.89 -50.37 -20.36
CA LYS A 165 15.16 -51.58 -20.76
C LYS A 165 15.64 -52.09 -22.11
N ASP A 166 15.95 -51.17 -23.02
CA ASP A 166 16.48 -51.50 -24.35
C ASP A 166 17.86 -52.18 -24.22
N LEU A 167 18.76 -51.61 -23.39
CA LEU A 167 20.07 -52.24 -23.11
C LEU A 167 20.02 -53.62 -22.44
N LYS A 168 18.95 -53.97 -21.72
CA LYS A 168 18.82 -55.30 -21.08
C LYS A 168 18.23 -56.36 -22.00
N ASN A 169 17.47 -55.95 -23.01
CA ASN A 169 16.91 -56.88 -24.00
C ASN A 169 17.95 -57.25 -25.08
N ASP A 170 18.92 -56.37 -25.36
CA ASP A 170 20.02 -56.65 -26.30
C ASP A 170 21.12 -57.58 -25.72
N LEU A 171 21.07 -57.86 -24.42
CA LEU A 171 22.03 -58.72 -23.69
C LEU A 171 21.51 -60.13 -23.40
N LYS A 172 20.44 -60.57 -24.07
CA LYS A 172 19.82 -61.89 -23.90
C LYS A 172 19.54 -62.57 -25.23
#